data_AF-A0A3C0KZM3-F1
#
_entry.id   AF-A0A3C0KZM3-F1
#
_cell.length_a   1.000
_cell.length_b   1.000
_cell.length_c   1.000
_cell.angle_alpha   90.00
_cell.angle_beta   90.00
_cell.angle_gamma   90.00
#
_symmetry.space_group_name_H-M   'P 1'
#
loop_
_entity.id
_entity.type
_entity.pdbx_description
1 polymer ?
#
loop_
_entity_poly.entity_id
_entity_poly.type
_entity_poly.pdbx_seq_one_letter_code
_entity_poly.pdbx_strand_id
1 'polypeptide(L)'
;SDLSAAGLTSGQLIEVTSAAGALIGVVEGAADIKPGVISMAHAWGDLPDNGGEVRTQGSSTNRLVDDDRTFDSITGMPRMSAIPVNIRLVQEAMA
;
A
#
# COMPACT_ATOMS: atom_id res chain seq x y z
N SER A 1 16.79 -5.33 -7.94
CA SER A 1 15.42 -4.78 -7.89
C SER A 1 15.13 -4.34 -6.46
N ASP A 2 14.15 -3.46 -6.24
CA ASP A 2 13.79 -3.02 -4.89
C ASP A 2 13.30 -4.18 -4.02
N LEU A 3 12.61 -5.17 -4.61
CA LEU A 3 12.24 -6.40 -3.91
C LEU A 3 13.45 -7.13 -3.34
N SER A 4 14.49 -7.34 -4.15
CA SER A 4 15.72 -8.00 -3.69
C SER A 4 16.44 -7.19 -2.61
N ALA A 5 16.45 -5.85 -2.71
CA ALA A 5 17.02 -4.98 -1.68
C ALA A 5 16.23 -5.04 -0.37
N ALA A 6 14.92 -5.27 -0.45
CA ALA A 6 14.03 -5.45 0.70
C ALA A 6 13.92 -6.90 1.21
N GLY A 7 14.60 -7.87 0.58
CA GLY A 7 14.49 -9.29 0.93
C GLY A 7 13.11 -9.91 0.60
N LEU A 8 12.39 -9.33 -0.34
CA LEU A 8 11.05 -9.73 -0.77
C LEU A 8 11.07 -10.49 -2.09
N THR A 9 10.05 -11.32 -2.29
CA THR A 9 9.75 -12.05 -3.52
C THR A 9 8.30 -11.79 -3.93
N SER A 10 8.04 -11.77 -5.25
CA SER A 10 6.66 -11.70 -5.78
C SER A 10 5.74 -12.71 -5.11
N GLY A 11 4.50 -12.29 -4.87
CA GLY A 11 3.45 -13.08 -4.24
C GLY A 11 3.43 -13.01 -2.70
N GLN A 12 4.43 -12.44 -2.04
CA GLN A 12 4.42 -12.26 -0.59
C GLN A 12 3.47 -11.14 -0.14
N LEU A 13 2.99 -11.23 1.11
CA LEU A 13 2.27 -10.14 1.73
C LEU A 13 3.24 -9.13 2.32
N ILE A 14 2.95 -7.86 2.08
CA ILE A 14 3.61 -6.74 2.71
C ILE A 14 2.58 -5.85 3.40
N GLU A 15 2.97 -5.26 4.52
CA GLU A 15 2.26 -4.09 5.04
C GLU A 15 2.90 -2.85 4.43
N VAL A 16 2.06 -1.96 3.90
CA VAL A 16 2.41 -0.64 3.40
C VAL A 16 1.87 0.38 4.40
N THR A 17 2.73 1.24 4.92
CA THR A 17 2.39 2.21 5.97
C THR A 17 2.72 3.62 5.51
N SER A 18 1.79 4.56 5.71
CA SER A 18 2.00 6.01 5.57
C SER A 18 1.80 6.72 6.91
N ALA A 19 1.88 8.05 6.91
CA ALA A 19 1.54 8.85 8.09
C ALA A 19 0.05 8.78 8.49
N ALA A 20 -0.84 8.36 7.58
CA ALA A 20 -2.28 8.31 7.81
C ALA A 20 -2.77 6.93 8.28
N GLY A 21 -2.08 5.86 7.86
CA GLY A 21 -2.52 4.50 8.18
C GLY A 21 -1.69 3.44 7.48
N ALA A 22 -2.24 2.22 7.45
CA ALA A 22 -1.59 1.06 6.84
C ALA A 22 -2.60 0.18 6.08
N LEU A 23 -2.07 -0.60 5.13
CA LEU A 23 -2.79 -1.64 4.42
C LEU A 23 -1.89 -2.85 4.17
N ILE A 24 -2.50 -4.01 3.91
CA ILE A 24 -1.78 -5.20 3.45
C ILE A 24 -1.90 -5.29 1.93
N GLY A 25 -0.84 -5.69 1.25
CA GLY A 25 -0.84 -5.89 -0.20
C GLY A 25 -0.05 -7.13 -0.60
N VAL A 26 -0.39 -7.72 -1.74
CA VAL A 26 0.45 -8.71 -2.40
C VAL A 26 1.49 -7.98 -3.22
N VAL A 27 2.77 -8.23 -2.96
CA VAL A 27 3.85 -7.59 -3.70
C VAL A 27 4.11 -8.32 -5.02
N GLU A 28 4.33 -7.57 -6.10
CA GLU A 28 4.70 -8.12 -7.40
C GLU A 28 5.82 -7.27 -8.02
N GLY A 29 6.82 -7.94 -8.60
CA GLY A 29 7.90 -7.25 -9.32
C GLY A 29 7.42 -6.74 -10.67
N ALA A 30 7.69 -5.48 -10.98
CA ALA A 30 7.34 -4.87 -12.26
C ALA A 30 8.57 -4.17 -12.87
N ALA A 31 8.82 -4.39 -14.16
CA ALA A 31 9.98 -3.83 -14.87
C ALA A 31 9.69 -2.46 -15.50
N ASP A 32 8.42 -2.07 -15.57
CA ASP A 32 7.89 -0.85 -16.16
C ASP A 32 7.61 0.25 -15.14
N ILE A 33 7.91 0.02 -13.86
CA ILE A 33 7.83 1.03 -12.79
C ILE A 33 9.23 1.53 -12.40
N LYS A 34 9.29 2.80 -12.00
CA LYS A 34 10.54 3.43 -11.57
C LYS A 34 11.04 2.78 -10.25
N PRO A 35 12.36 2.62 -10.06
CA PRO A 35 12.91 2.23 -8.76
C PRO A 35 12.46 3.17 -7.63
N GLY A 36 12.12 2.59 -6.48
CA GLY A 36 11.61 3.27 -5.29
C GLY A 36 10.12 3.61 -5.34
N VAL A 37 9.37 3.07 -6.31
CA VAL A 37 7.93 3.34 -6.48
C VAL A 37 7.12 2.06 -6.36
N ILE A 38 5.97 2.16 -5.70
CA ILE A 38 4.92 1.14 -5.68
C ILE A 38 3.72 1.71 -6.44
N SER A 39 3.11 0.90 -7.30
CA SER A 39 1.89 1.24 -8.02
C SER A 39 0.75 0.34 -7.56
N MET A 40 -0.41 0.92 -7.27
CA MET A 40 -1.62 0.22 -6.85
C MET A 40 -2.85 0.92 -7.43
N ALA A 41 -3.86 0.16 -7.84
CA ALA A 41 -5.13 0.73 -8.26
C ALA A 41 -5.82 1.44 -7.08
N HIS A 42 -6.51 2.56 -7.36
CA HIS A 42 -7.20 3.33 -6.33
C HIS A 42 -8.58 2.76 -5.98
N ALA A 43 -9.10 3.20 -4.83
CA ALA A 43 -10.48 3.07 -4.33
C ALA A 43 -10.90 1.72 -3.72
N TRP A 44 -10.89 0.61 -4.47
CA TRP A 44 -11.49 -0.66 -4.01
C TRP A 44 -10.57 -1.48 -3.11
N GLY A 45 -11.16 -2.22 -2.18
CA GLY A 45 -10.46 -3.10 -1.27
C GLY A 45 -11.26 -3.38 -0.01
N ASP A 46 -10.66 -4.18 0.86
CA ASP A 46 -11.31 -4.64 2.08
C ASP A 46 -11.64 -3.52 3.09
N LEU A 47 -12.65 -3.74 3.93
CA LEU A 47 -13.00 -2.89 5.07
C LEU A 47 -12.00 -3.07 6.22
N PRO A 48 -11.85 -2.10 7.13
CA PRO A 48 -11.17 -2.35 8.39
C PRO A 48 -11.84 -3.56 9.08
N ASP A 49 -11.03 -4.50 9.58
CA ASP A 49 -11.44 -5.65 10.40
C ASP A 49 -11.97 -6.93 9.70
N ASN A 50 -12.02 -7.02 8.37
CA ASN A 50 -12.58 -8.19 7.67
C ASN A 50 -11.58 -9.36 7.46
N GLY A 51 -10.58 -9.49 8.34
CA GLY A 51 -9.76 -10.70 8.40
C GLY A 51 -8.67 -10.87 7.33
N GLY A 52 -8.39 -9.85 6.51
CA GLY A 52 -7.15 -9.84 5.71
C GLY A 52 -7.19 -10.70 4.44
N GLU A 53 -8.37 -10.87 3.84
CA GLU A 53 -8.60 -11.51 2.54
C GLU A 53 -8.07 -10.65 1.36
N VAL A 54 -6.86 -10.10 1.49
CA VAL A 54 -6.22 -9.19 0.54
C VAL A 54 -6.11 -9.79 -0.87
N ARG A 55 -5.99 -11.11 -0.96
CA ARG A 55 -5.85 -11.83 -2.24
C ARG A 55 -7.14 -11.87 -3.04
N THR A 56 -8.29 -11.82 -2.37
CA THR A 56 -9.61 -11.95 -3.01
C THR A 56 -10.36 -10.61 -3.04
N GLN A 57 -10.22 -9.80 -2.00
CA GLN A 57 -10.94 -8.53 -1.85
C GLN A 57 -10.08 -7.31 -2.18
N GLY A 58 -8.75 -7.44 -2.14
CA GLY A 58 -7.83 -6.32 -2.35
C GLY A 58 -7.67 -5.42 -1.12
N SER A 59 -7.05 -4.25 -1.31
CA SER A 59 -6.84 -3.27 -0.25
C SER A 59 -6.93 -1.85 -0.76
N SER A 60 -7.72 -1.04 -0.06
CA SER A 60 -8.00 0.33 -0.48
C SER A 60 -6.82 1.24 -0.13
N THR A 61 -6.25 1.88 -1.15
CA THR A 61 -5.17 2.87 -0.99
C THR A 61 -5.60 4.13 -0.25
N ASN A 62 -6.91 4.36 -0.08
CA ASN A 62 -7.44 5.47 0.71
C ASN A 62 -6.95 5.43 2.16
N ARG A 63 -6.59 4.25 2.69
CA ARG A 63 -5.99 4.10 4.03
C ARG A 63 -4.63 4.81 4.18
N LEU A 64 -3.98 5.13 3.07
CA LEU A 64 -2.67 5.78 3.06
C LEU A 64 -2.77 7.31 2.89
N VAL A 65 -3.95 7.83 2.55
CA VAL A 65 -4.18 9.24 2.26
C VAL A 65 -4.40 10.00 3.57
N ASP A 66 -3.62 11.05 3.80
CA ASP A 66 -3.85 12.00 4.90
C ASP A 66 -4.79 13.10 4.41
N ASP A 67 -6.02 13.11 4.91
CA ASP A 67 -7.07 14.06 4.54
C ASP A 67 -7.33 15.16 5.59
N ASP A 68 -6.68 15.07 6.76
CA ASP A 68 -6.87 16.00 7.87
C ASP A 68 -5.71 17.00 8.00
N ARG A 69 -4.46 16.57 7.75
CA ARG A 69 -3.28 17.39 8.03
C ARG A 69 -2.57 17.88 6.77
N THR A 70 -2.67 17.15 5.67
CA THR A 70 -1.91 17.45 4.44
C THR A 70 -2.82 17.57 3.23
N PHE A 71 -3.29 18.79 2.97
CA PHE A 71 -4.15 19.10 1.83
C PHE A 71 -3.72 20.40 1.15
N ASP A 72 -4.13 20.56 -0.11
CA ASP A 72 -3.90 21.78 -0.87
C ASP A 72 -4.72 22.94 -0.28
N SER A 73 -4.04 24.05 0.05
CA SER A 73 -4.66 25.18 0.76
C SER A 73 -5.73 25.94 -0.04
N ILE A 74 -5.78 25.76 -1.36
CA ILE A 74 -6.73 26.48 -2.24
C ILE A 74 -7.96 25.61 -2.48
N THR A 75 -7.75 24.35 -2.83
CA THR A 75 -8.81 23.43 -3.28
C THR A 75 -9.33 22.51 -2.16
N GLY A 76 -8.57 22.36 -1.07
CA GLY A 76 -8.86 21.41 -0.01
C GLY A 76 -8.59 19.95 -0.39
N MET A 77 -7.99 19.68 -1.56
CA MET A 77 -7.73 18.31 -2.00
C MET A 77 -6.55 17.68 -1.24
N PRO A 78 -6.69 16.47 -0.69
CA PRO A 78 -5.57 15.77 -0.06
C PRO A 78 -4.57 15.24 -1.08
N ARG A 79 -3.37 14.89 -0.61
CA ARG A 79 -2.38 14.19 -1.44
C ARG A 79 -2.83 12.74 -1.68
N MET A 80 -3.40 12.49 -2.85
CA MET A 80 -3.89 11.16 -3.24
C MET A 80 -2.87 10.31 -4.02
N SER A 81 -1.72 10.86 -4.39
CA SER A 81 -0.65 10.16 -5.12
C SER A 81 0.73 10.63 -4.65
N ALA A 82 1.79 9.88 -5.02
CA ALA A 82 3.16 10.12 -4.53
C ALA A 82 3.21 10.24 -2.98
N ILE A 83 2.43 9.39 -2.32
CA ILE A 83 2.35 9.30 -0.87
C ILE A 83 3.63 8.60 -0.39
N PRO A 84 4.42 9.22 0.51
CA PRO A 84 5.56 8.55 1.11
C PRO A 84 5.09 7.36 1.96
N VAL A 85 5.68 6.19 1.73
CA VAL A 85 5.33 4.96 2.42
C VAL A 85 6.57 4.19 2.85
N ASN A 86 6.40 3.37 3.89
CA ASN A 86 7.33 2.31 4.27
C ASN A 86 6.69 0.95 4.00
N ILE A 87 7.51 -0.07 3.81
CA ILE A 87 7.04 -1.45 3.64
C ILE A 87 7.69 -2.38 4.66
N ARG A 88 6.95 -3.41 5.08
CA ARG A 88 7.50 -4.54 5.84
C ARG A 88 6.88 -5.86 5.39
N LEU A 89 7.64 -6.94 5.50
CA LEU A 89 7.13 -8.29 5.26
C LEU A 89 6.06 -8.64 6.30
N VAL A 90 4.98 -9.27 5.84
CA VAL A 90 3.96 -9.87 6.71
C VAL A 90 3.99 -11.38 6.51
N GLN A 91 4.13 -12.11 7.61
CA GLN A 91 4.01 -13.57 7.57
C GLN A 91 2.53 -13.93 7.45
N GLU A 92 2.18 -14.70 6.42
CA GLU A 92 0.89 -15.37 6.40
C GLU A 92 0.86 -16.39 7.55
N ALA A 93 -0.18 -16.32 8.39
CA ALA A 93 -0.40 -17.35 9.39
C ALA A 93 -0.68 -18.65 8.63
N MET A 94 0.13 -19.68 8.87
CA MET A 94 -0.17 -21.03 8.37
C MET A 94 -1.46 -21.50 9.03
N ALA A 95 -2.47 -21.79 8.21
CA ALA A 95 -3.70 -22.45 8.65
C ALA A 95 -3.44 -23.88 9.13
#